data_AF-A0A1L7BEL6-F1
#
_entry.id   AF-A0A1L7BEL6-F1
#
_cell.length_a   1.000
_cell.length_b   1.000
_cell.length_c   1.000
_cell.angle_alpha   90.00
_cell.angle_beta   90.00
_cell.angle_gamma   90.00
#
_symmetry.space_group_name_H-M   'P 1'
#
loop_
_entity.id
_entity.type
_entity.pdbx_description
1 polymer ?
#
loop_
_entity_poly.entity_id
_entity_poly.type
_entity_poly.pdbx_seq_one_letter_code
_entity_poly.pdbx_strand_id
1 'polypeptide(L)'
;MRIYETMFIVKPDIAEEERENIANGVVEFLKEKLGAQVDNVDRWGIRKTAYPLKKYNEADYTVVYFRGEGLELTSLESYFKVRPEFLRWQTFRRIDLEKKERKQSKKVEVSENPEKVEE
;
A
#
# COMPACT_ATOMS: atom_id res chain seq x y z
N MET A 1 -11.83 -9.71 -2.89
CA MET A 1 -10.64 -9.02 -3.46
C MET A 1 -9.43 -9.28 -2.59
N ARG A 2 -8.22 -9.25 -3.16
CA ARG A 2 -6.98 -9.37 -2.38
C ARG A 2 -6.59 -7.99 -1.85
N ILE A 3 -6.10 -7.94 -0.63
CA ILE A 3 -5.64 -6.69 0.00
C ILE A 3 -4.12 -6.68 -0.01
N TYR A 4 -3.56 -5.56 -0.45
CA TYR A 4 -2.13 -5.34 -0.53
C TYR A 4 -1.76 -4.07 0.24
N GLU A 5 -0.51 -4.06 0.67
CA GLU A 5 0.15 -2.91 1.24
C GLU A 5 1.46 -2.73 0.48
N THR A 6 1.71 -1.53 0.00
CA THR A 6 3.02 -1.14 -0.53
C THR A 6 3.58 -0.03 0.33
N MET A 7 4.71 -0.32 0.97
CA MET A 7 5.53 0.70 1.61
C MET A 7 6.66 1.07 0.65
N PHE A 8 6.83 2.36 0.38
CA PHE A 8 7.96 2.87 -0.38
C PHE A 8 8.61 4.04 0.35
N ILE A 9 9.88 4.24 0.00
CA ILE A 9 10.75 5.21 0.63
C ILE A 9 11.40 6.05 -0.47
N VAL A 10 11.28 7.37 -0.36
CA VAL A 10 11.82 8.35 -1.30
C VAL A 10 13.01 9.08 -0.68
N LYS A 11 13.92 9.58 -1.52
CA LYS A 11 15.06 10.39 -1.06
C LYS A 11 14.60 11.63 -0.28
N PRO A 12 15.30 12.01 0.80
CA PRO A 12 14.94 13.16 1.64
C PRO A 12 15.40 14.51 1.05
N ASP A 13 16.27 14.53 0.04
CA ASP A 13 16.86 15.74 -0.55
C ASP A 13 15.94 16.46 -1.54
N ILE A 14 14.87 15.80 -1.97
CA ILE A 14 13.82 16.33 -2.84
C ILE A 14 12.92 17.27 -2.03
N ALA A 15 12.36 18.32 -2.65
CA ALA A 15 11.42 19.23 -1.98
C ALA A 15 10.14 18.49 -1.50
N GLU A 16 9.52 18.96 -0.43
CA GLU A 16 8.34 18.30 0.15
C GLU A 16 7.18 18.18 -0.83
N GLU A 17 6.86 19.25 -1.54
CA GLU A 17 5.83 19.28 -2.59
C GLU A 17 6.09 18.23 -3.68
N GLU A 18 7.35 18.06 -4.08
CA GLU A 18 7.73 17.08 -5.09
C GLU A 18 7.64 15.64 -4.53
N ARG A 19 7.95 15.41 -3.25
CA ARG A 19 7.72 14.11 -2.60
C ARG A 19 6.24 13.76 -2.51
N GLU A 20 5.37 14.74 -2.24
CA GLU A 20 3.92 14.55 -2.28
C GLU A 20 3.44 14.23 -3.69
N ASN A 21 3.92 14.93 -4.71
CA ASN A 21 3.62 14.63 -6.10
C ASN A 21 4.06 13.22 -6.50
N ILE A 22 5.23 12.77 -6.05
CA ILE A 22 5.70 11.39 -6.26
C ILE A 22 4.73 10.40 -5.59
N ALA A 23 4.30 10.65 -4.35
CA ALA A 23 3.37 9.77 -3.66
C ALA A 23 2.00 9.71 -4.36
N ASN A 24 1.48 10.86 -4.80
CA ASN A 24 0.26 10.94 -5.59
C ASN A 24 0.39 10.19 -6.93
N GLY A 25 1.53 10.32 -7.60
CA GLY A 25 1.81 9.58 -8.84
C GLY A 25 1.83 8.05 -8.66
N VAL A 26 2.22 7.56 -7.48
CA VAL A 26 2.09 6.11 -7.15
C VAL A 26 0.62 5.73 -7.01
N VAL A 27 -0.18 6.54 -6.33
CA VAL A 27 -1.62 6.33 -6.15
C VAL A 27 -2.36 6.33 -7.49
N GLU A 28 -2.04 7.27 -8.36
CA GLU A 28 -2.58 7.34 -9.72
C GLU A 28 -2.18 6.11 -10.53
N PHE A 29 -0.91 5.70 -10.48
CA PHE A 29 -0.46 4.49 -11.16
C PHE A 29 -1.21 3.23 -10.70
N LEU A 30 -1.44 3.09 -9.39
CA LEU A 30 -2.23 1.99 -8.82
C LEU A 30 -3.68 2.00 -9.35
N LYS A 31 -4.30 3.18 -9.46
CA LYS A 31 -5.67 3.32 -9.94
C LYS A 31 -5.78 3.09 -11.45
N GLU A 32 -4.99 3.80 -12.25
CA GLU A 32 -5.15 3.87 -13.70
C GLU A 32 -4.53 2.69 -14.44
N LYS A 33 -3.35 2.22 -14.01
CA LYS A 33 -2.62 1.15 -14.73
C LYS A 33 -2.95 -0.23 -14.19
N LEU A 34 -3.14 -0.33 -12.87
CA LEU A 34 -3.42 -1.59 -12.21
C LEU A 34 -4.91 -1.82 -11.97
N GLY A 35 -5.77 -0.79 -12.09
CA GLY A 35 -7.19 -0.92 -11.77
C GLY A 35 -7.45 -1.21 -10.30
N ALA A 36 -6.51 -0.87 -9.41
CA ALA A 36 -6.63 -1.11 -7.99
C ALA A 36 -7.49 -0.03 -7.32
N GLN A 37 -8.30 -0.43 -6.35
CA GLN A 37 -8.98 0.49 -5.46
C GLN A 37 -8.06 0.81 -4.29
N VAL A 38 -7.69 2.08 -4.16
CA VAL A 38 -6.85 2.56 -3.05
C VAL A 38 -7.74 2.84 -1.85
N ASP A 39 -7.40 2.24 -0.71
CA ASP A 39 -8.17 2.29 0.53
C ASP A 39 -7.66 3.39 1.45
N ASN A 40 -6.35 3.47 1.61
CA ASN A 40 -5.70 4.44 2.46
C ASN A 40 -4.28 4.75 1.97
N VAL A 41 -3.83 5.98 2.19
CA VAL A 41 -2.49 6.47 1.92
C VAL A 41 -1.97 7.11 3.21
N ASP A 42 -1.10 6.39 3.91
CA ASP A 42 -0.48 6.87 5.14
C ASP A 42 0.88 7.50 4.83
N ARG A 43 0.96 8.84 4.91
CA ARG A 43 2.20 9.61 4.77
C ARG A 43 2.89 9.69 6.14
N TRP A 44 4.04 9.04 6.27
CA TRP A 44 4.79 9.02 7.52
C TRP A 44 5.83 10.15 7.61
N GLY A 45 6.16 10.76 6.48
CA GLY A 45 7.15 11.82 6.39
C GLY A 45 8.58 11.31 6.54
N ILE A 46 9.50 12.25 6.75
CA ILE A 46 10.92 11.96 6.91
C ILE A 46 11.17 11.25 8.25
N ARG A 47 11.84 10.09 8.18
CA ARG A 47 12.27 9.33 9.36
C ARG A 47 13.72 8.88 9.20
N LYS A 48 14.43 8.75 10.32
CA LYS A 48 15.79 8.21 10.36
C LYS A 48 15.80 6.72 10.03
N THR A 49 16.69 6.32 9.13
CA THR A 49 16.92 4.93 8.78
C THR A 49 17.90 4.31 9.77
N ALA A 50 17.76 3.02 10.08
CA ALA A 50 18.68 2.32 11.00
C ALA A 50 20.11 2.23 10.44
N TYR A 51 20.24 2.24 9.11
CA TYR A 51 21.51 2.26 8.39
C TYR A 51 21.38 3.13 7.13
N PRO A 52 22.50 3.62 6.57
CA PRO A 52 22.45 4.47 5.38
C PRO A 52 21.89 3.72 4.17
N LEU A 53 20.82 4.25 3.55
CA LEU A 53 20.26 3.75 2.30
C LEU A 53 20.73 4.62 1.15
N LYS A 54 21.54 4.07 0.23
CA LYS A 54 22.15 4.82 -0.88
C LYS A 54 22.80 6.14 -0.43
N LYS A 55 23.51 6.12 0.72
CA LYS A 55 24.16 7.27 1.39
C LYS A 55 23.25 8.24 2.17
N TYR A 56 21.94 7.99 2.23
CA TYR A 56 21.01 8.78 3.05
C TYR A 56 20.75 8.10 4.40
N ASN A 57 20.82 8.88 5.49
CA ASN A 57 20.49 8.43 6.86
C ASN A 57 19.02 8.69 7.23
N GLU A 58 18.30 9.34 6.35
CA GLU A 58 16.92 9.74 6.50
C GLU A 58 16.20 9.47 5.19
N ALA A 59 14.89 9.26 5.26
CA ALA A 59 14.09 9.07 4.07
C ALA A 59 12.60 9.33 4.34
N ASP A 60 11.85 9.69 3.30
CA ASP A 60 10.40 9.94 3.40
C ASP A 60 9.63 8.63 3.18
N TYR A 61 8.84 8.23 4.18
CA TYR A 61 8.10 6.98 4.20
C TYR A 61 6.65 7.19 3.79
N THR A 62 6.14 6.31 2.94
CA THR A 62 4.71 6.25 2.60
C THR A 62 4.24 4.82 2.50
N VAL A 63 3.05 4.58 3.04
CA VAL A 63 2.37 3.31 2.96
C VAL A 63 1.06 3.50 2.21
N VAL A 64 0.82 2.67 1.20
CA VAL A 64 -0.42 2.67 0.44
C VAL A 64 -1.10 1.32 0.61
N TYR A 65 -2.33 1.35 1.10
CA TYR A 65 -3.22 0.20 1.19
C TYR A 65 -4.15 0.23 -0.02
N PHE A 66 -4.20 -0.89 -0.74
CA PHE A 66 -5.06 -1.01 -1.91
C PHE A 66 -5.55 -2.45 -2.07
N ARG A 67 -6.70 -2.57 -2.72
CA ARG A 67 -7.35 -3.84 -3.03
C ARG A 67 -7.53 -4.01 -4.53
N GLY A 68 -7.47 -5.25 -4.98
CA GLY A 68 -7.75 -5.58 -6.36
C GLY A 68 -7.80 -7.08 -6.60
N GLU A 69 -8.26 -7.44 -7.79
CA GLU A 69 -8.35 -8.82 -8.26
C GLU A 69 -7.41 -9.00 -9.45
N GLY A 70 -6.58 -10.06 -9.43
CA GLY A 70 -5.66 -10.33 -10.53
C GLY A 70 -4.57 -9.28 -10.82
N LEU A 71 -4.26 -8.38 -9.86
CA LEU A 71 -3.28 -7.30 -10.07
C LEU A 71 -1.89 -7.82 -10.50
N GLU A 72 -1.35 -7.23 -11.57
CA GLU A 72 0.00 -7.51 -12.06
C GLU A 72 1.06 -6.70 -11.29
N LEU A 73 1.48 -7.22 -10.13
CA LEU A 73 2.44 -6.53 -9.26
C LEU A 73 3.81 -6.27 -9.91
N THR A 74 4.18 -7.04 -10.95
CA THR A 74 5.43 -6.85 -11.71
C THR A 74 5.53 -5.47 -12.35
N SER A 75 4.40 -4.94 -12.82
CA SER A 75 4.29 -3.61 -13.41
C SER A 75 4.55 -2.51 -12.37
N LEU A 76 4.10 -2.72 -11.13
CA LEU A 76 4.38 -1.83 -10.00
C LEU A 76 5.86 -1.87 -9.58
N GLU A 77 6.47 -3.04 -9.53
CA GLU A 77 7.91 -3.14 -9.27
C GLU A 77 8.73 -2.43 -10.34
N SER A 78 8.34 -2.56 -11.61
CA SER A 78 9.01 -1.90 -12.73
C SER A 78 8.87 -0.37 -12.65
N TYR A 79 7.69 0.12 -12.26
CA TYR A 79 7.43 1.54 -12.01
C TYR A 79 8.41 2.13 -11.00
N PHE A 80 8.71 1.40 -9.91
CA PHE A 80 9.68 1.84 -8.90
C PHE A 80 11.12 1.70 -9.38
N LYS A 81 11.47 0.63 -10.10
CA LYS A 81 12.85 0.40 -10.58
C LYS A 81 13.33 1.47 -11.55
N VAL A 82 12.46 1.97 -12.42
CA VAL A 82 12.81 2.97 -13.45
C VAL A 82 13.04 4.35 -12.83
N ARG A 83 12.51 4.59 -11.63
CA ARG A 83 12.52 5.89 -10.96
C ARG A 83 13.59 5.96 -9.86
N PRO A 84 14.70 6.71 -10.07
CA PRO A 84 15.82 6.73 -9.15
C PRO A 84 15.52 7.45 -7.82
N GLU A 85 14.38 8.16 -7.73
CA GLU A 85 13.91 8.85 -6.52
C GLU A 85 13.54 7.84 -5.42
N PHE A 86 13.13 6.63 -5.80
CA PHE A 86 12.83 5.56 -4.84
C PHE A 86 14.13 4.90 -4.33
N LEU A 87 14.29 4.92 -3.01
CA LEU A 87 15.38 4.26 -2.33
C LEU A 87 15.12 2.77 -2.16
N ARG A 88 13.90 2.44 -1.73
CA ARG A 88 13.44 1.06 -1.46
C ARG A 88 11.92 1.01 -1.48
N TRP A 89 11.36 -0.13 -1.84
CA TRP A 89 9.95 -0.43 -1.73
C TRP A 89 9.76 -1.89 -1.29
N GLN A 90 8.61 -2.18 -0.69
CA GLN A 90 8.18 -3.52 -0.31
C GLN A 90 6.68 -3.62 -0.49
N THR A 91 6.24 -4.64 -1.21
CA THR A 91 4.82 -4.91 -1.46
C THR A 91 4.46 -6.22 -0.78
N PHE A 92 3.48 -6.19 0.11
CA PHE A 92 3.00 -7.35 0.84
C PHE A 92 1.52 -7.58 0.58
N ARG A 93 1.13 -8.85 0.52
CA ARG A 93 -0.28 -9.24 0.56
C ARG A 93 -0.74 -9.35 2.01
N ARG A 94 -1.75 -8.58 2.40
CA ARG A 94 -2.30 -8.52 3.76
C ARG A 94 -3.39 -9.57 3.96
N ILE A 95 -2.97 -10.83 4.07
CA ILE A 95 -3.85 -11.99 4.33
C ILE A 95 -4.58 -11.85 5.68
N ASP A 96 -3.96 -11.16 6.64
CA ASP A 96 -4.53 -10.85 7.95
C ASP A 96 -5.78 -9.96 7.85
N LEU A 97 -5.72 -8.90 7.03
CA LEU A 97 -6.86 -8.02 6.77
C LEU A 97 -7.97 -8.77 6.03
N GLU A 98 -7.62 -9.58 5.02
CA GLU A 98 -8.58 -10.43 4.31
C GLU A 98 -9.33 -11.38 5.26
N LYS A 99 -8.64 -11.97 6.25
CA LYS A 99 -9.27 -12.84 7.25
C LYS A 99 -10.16 -12.06 8.23
N LYS A 100 -9.76 -10.86 8.62
CA LYS A 100 -10.52 -10.00 9.55
C LYS A 100 -11.85 -9.57 8.92
N GLU A 101 -11.83 -9.13 7.67
CA GLU A 101 -13.05 -8.77 6.93
C GLU A 101 -13.99 -9.96 6.83
N ARG A 102 -13.50 -11.15 6.45
CA ARG A 102 -14.31 -12.39 6.38
C ARG A 102 -14.99 -12.74 7.71
N LYS A 103 -14.29 -12.55 8.84
CA LYS A 103 -14.87 -12.78 10.17
C LYS A 103 -15.94 -11.74 10.53
N GLN A 104 -15.75 -10.49 10.13
CA GLN A 104 -16.75 -9.44 10.33
C GLN A 104 -17.99 -9.70 9.48
N SER A 105 -17.85 -10.00 8.18
CA SER A 105 -18.97 -10.35 7.31
C SER A 105 -19.78 -11.53 7.86
N LYS A 106 -19.11 -12.60 8.33
CA LYS A 106 -19.80 -13.73 8.97
C LYS A 106 -20.54 -13.36 10.25
N LYS A 107 -20.01 -12.44 11.07
CA LYS A 107 -20.72 -11.98 12.28
C LYS A 107 -21.96 -11.17 11.93
N VAL A 108 -21.89 -10.34 10.89
CA VAL A 108 -23.02 -9.52 10.43
C VAL A 108 -24.13 -10.40 9.85
N GLU A 109 -23.79 -11.36 8.98
CA GLU A 109 -24.75 -12.32 8.42
C GLU A 109 -25.48 -13.15 9.51
N VAL A 110 -24.77 -13.54 10.58
CA VAL A 110 -25.37 -14.28 11.71
C VAL A 110 -26.28 -13.39 12.56
N SER A 111 -26.00 -12.09 12.67
CA SER A 111 -26.87 -11.15 13.40
C SER A 111 -28.11 -10.74 12.63
N GLU A 112 -28.05 -10.69 11.29
CA GLU A 112 -29.17 -10.32 10.43
C GLU A 112 -30.13 -11.49 10.17
N ASN A 113 -29.70 -12.74 10.33
CA ASN A 113 -30.54 -13.92 10.11
C ASN A 113 -30.39 -14.98 11.23
N PRO A 114 -30.97 -14.75 12.43
CA PRO A 114 -30.80 -15.61 13.60
C PRO A 114 -31.42 -17.01 13.47
N GLU A 115 -32.30 -17.26 12.51
CA GLU A 115 -33.01 -18.55 12.33
C GLU A 115 -32.16 -19.69 11.76
N LYS A 116 -30.91 -19.45 11.32
CA LYS A 116 -30.04 -20.49 10.72
C LYS A 116 -29.18 -21.27 11.71
N VAL A 117 -29.42 -21.12 13.02
CA VAL A 117 -28.58 -21.70 14.08
C VAL A 117 -29.16 -23.01 14.66
N GLU A 118 -30.37 -23.41 14.28
CA GLU A 118 -31.08 -24.57 14.87
C GLU A 118 -31.33 -25.80 13.96
N GLU A 119 -30.61 -25.96 12.83
CA GLU A 119 -30.57 -27.26 12.09
C GLU A 119 -29.16 -27.84 11.95
#